data_AF-A0A2W5WM56-F1
#
_entry.id   AF-A0A2W5WM56-F1
#
_cell.length_a   1.000
_cell.length_b   1.000
_cell.length_c   1.000
_cell.angle_alpha   90.00
_cell.angle_beta   90.00
_cell.angle_gamma   90.00
#
_symmetry.space_group_name_H-M   'P 1'
#
loop_
_entity.id
_entity.type
_entity.pdbx_description
1 polymer ?
#
loop_
_entity_poly.entity_id
_entity_poly.type
_entity_poly.pdbx_seq_one_letter_code
_entity_poly.pdbx_strand_id
1 'polypeptide(L)'
;MMRGGQMFVDESTSGDYLLMCAVVAVKDVNRARTAMQARGRCVRRLAQDAIAMDIARVVLDPIDSVVDRDRSWLIQGAREAGRPAPPFAYHHQKRHEEPLLWIADAVGWAWARGGKLRAAVDSVVTVVDL
;
A
#
# COMPACT_ATOMS: atom_id res chain seq x y z
N MET A 1 29.87 13.81 16.02
CA MET A 1 28.46 14.07 16.38
C MET A 1 27.66 14.24 15.11
N MET A 2 27.08 13.17 14.55
CA MET A 2 26.28 13.27 13.32
C MET A 2 24.91 13.88 13.65
N ARG A 3 24.84 15.22 13.54
CA ARG A 3 23.58 15.94 13.35
C ARG A 3 22.97 15.52 12.02
N GLY A 4 21.64 15.44 11.95
CA GLY A 4 20.93 15.47 10.67
C GLY A 4 19.66 14.62 10.68
N GLY A 5 18.53 15.26 10.95
CA GLY A 5 17.27 14.85 10.34
C GLY A 5 17.14 15.53 8.97
N GLN A 6 16.47 14.88 8.03
CA GLN A 6 15.98 15.54 6.83
C GLN A 6 14.55 16.00 7.10
N MET A 7 14.27 17.26 6.76
CA MET A 7 12.92 17.84 6.84
C MET A 7 12.25 17.65 5.48
N PHE A 8 11.06 17.06 5.50
CA PHE A 8 10.17 16.96 4.36
C PHE A 8 9.00 17.87 4.63
N VAL A 9 8.74 18.80 3.72
CA VAL A 9 7.69 19.81 3.88
C VAL A 9 6.68 19.59 2.77
N ASP A 10 5.41 19.62 3.12
CA ASP A 10 4.30 19.56 2.19
C ASP A 10 3.30 20.66 2.51
N GLU A 11 2.58 21.09 1.49
CA GLU A 11 1.62 22.19 1.56
C GLU A 11 0.25 21.69 1.13
N SER A 12 -0.78 22.01 1.90
CA SER A 12 -2.18 21.76 1.53
C SER A 12 -2.94 23.08 1.50
N THR A 13 -3.71 23.27 0.43
CA THR A 13 -4.65 24.38 0.26
C THR A 13 -6.10 23.90 0.26
N SER A 14 -6.33 22.62 0.63
CA SER A 14 -7.68 22.07 0.73
C SER A 14 -8.35 22.56 2.02
N GLY A 15 -9.28 23.49 1.87
CA GLY A 15 -9.90 24.19 3.00
C GLY A 15 -9.03 25.36 3.45
N ASP A 16 -8.26 25.15 4.52
CA ASP A 16 -7.31 26.14 5.05
C ASP A 16 -5.91 25.97 4.43
N TYR A 17 -5.10 27.04 4.50
CA TYR A 17 -3.69 26.97 4.10
C TYR A 17 -2.85 26.31 5.20
N LEU A 18 -2.34 25.11 4.94
CA LEU A 18 -1.55 24.32 5.88
C LEU A 18 -0.15 24.06 5.33
N LEU A 19 0.87 24.34 6.14
CA LEU A 19 2.25 23.91 5.92
C LEU A 19 2.60 22.81 6.92
N MET A 20 2.91 21.62 6.42
CA MET A 20 3.19 20.44 7.23
C MET A 20 4.66 20.07 7.10
N CYS A 21 5.31 19.71 8.21
CA CYS A 21 6.71 19.26 8.20
C CYS A 21 6.88 17.94 8.95
N ALA A 22 7.55 16.99 8.30
CA ALA A 22 8.01 15.75 8.92
C ALA A 22 9.53 15.72 8.96
N VAL A 23 10.11 15.35 10.10
CA VAL A 23 11.56 15.19 10.26
C VAL A 23 11.89 13.71 10.39
N VAL A 24 12.72 13.21 9.47
CA VAL A 24 13.17 11.82 9.47
C VAL A 24 14.67 11.79 9.73
N ALA A 25 15.13 10.97 10.67
CA ALA A 25 16.56 10.79 10.89
C ALA A 25 17.21 10.30 9.59
N VAL A 26 18.38 10.85 9.21
CA VAL A 26 19.05 10.51 7.94
C VAL A 26 19.22 8.99 7.75
N LYS A 27 19.51 8.26 8.84
CA LYS A 27 19.64 6.79 8.83
C LYS A 27 18.37 6.05 8.39
N ASP A 28 17.20 6.67 8.56
CA ASP A 28 15.89 6.07 8.30
C ASP A 28 15.27 6.54 6.96
N VAL A 29 15.86 7.55 6.30
CA VAL A 29 15.33 8.13 5.04
C VAL A 29 15.23 7.09 3.94
N ASN A 30 16.28 6.29 3.73
CA ASN A 30 16.27 5.26 2.69
C ASN A 30 15.23 4.18 3.00
N ARG A 31 15.09 3.79 4.27
CA ARG A 31 14.05 2.83 4.69
C ARG A 31 12.64 3.36 4.38
N ALA A 32 12.37 4.64 4.67
CA ALA A 32 11.09 5.27 4.36
C ALA A 32 10.81 5.28 2.85
N ARG A 33 11.80 5.62 2.02
CA ARG A 33 11.68 5.57 0.55
C ARG A 33 11.41 4.15 0.04
N THR A 34 12.16 3.17 0.52
CA THR A 34 12.00 1.77 0.14
C THR A 34 10.61 1.25 0.52
N ALA A 35 10.09 1.59 1.71
CA ALA A 35 8.74 1.23 2.12
C ALA A 35 7.67 1.80 1.18
N MET A 36 7.82 3.06 0.76
CA MET A 36 6.90 3.69 -0.20
C MET A 36 6.95 3.02 -1.59
N GLN A 37 8.15 2.70 -2.07
CA GLN A 37 8.35 1.98 -3.33
C GLN A 37 7.76 0.57 -3.27
N ALA A 38 7.93 -0.12 -2.14
CA ALA A 38 7.37 -1.44 -1.90
C ALA A 38 5.85 -1.43 -1.97
N ARG A 39 5.19 -0.49 -1.27
CA ARG A 39 3.73 -0.35 -1.33
C ARG A 39 3.27 -0.12 -2.77
N GLY A 40 3.88 0.82 -3.49
CA GLY A 40 3.48 1.10 -4.87
C GLY A 40 3.66 -0.08 -5.81
N ARG A 41 4.66 -0.93 -5.60
CA ARG A 41 4.80 -2.19 -6.34
C ARG A 41 3.73 -3.21 -5.99
N CYS A 42 3.45 -3.42 -4.71
CA CYS A 42 2.41 -4.34 -4.27
C CYS A 42 1.02 -3.92 -4.78
N VAL A 43 0.67 -2.63 -4.72
CA VAL A 43 -0.64 -2.14 -5.19
C VAL A 43 -0.78 -2.29 -6.71
N ARG A 44 0.27 -2.02 -7.49
CA ARG A 44 0.26 -2.24 -8.95
C ARG A 44 0.10 -3.72 -9.28
N ARG A 45 0.85 -4.59 -8.61
CA ARG A 45 0.72 -6.04 -8.79
C ARG A 45 -0.66 -6.54 -8.39
N LEU A 46 -1.21 -6.05 -7.29
CA LEU A 46 -2.58 -6.34 -6.85
C LEU A 46 -3.61 -5.99 -7.92
N ALA A 47 -3.47 -4.85 -8.61
CA ALA A 47 -4.37 -4.49 -9.71
C ALA A 47 -4.26 -5.45 -10.90
N GLN A 48 -3.04 -5.87 -11.24
CA GLN A 48 -2.79 -6.84 -12.31
C GLN A 48 -3.41 -8.21 -11.97
N ASP A 49 -3.21 -8.69 -10.74
CA ASP A 49 -3.76 -9.96 -10.27
C ASP A 49 -5.30 -9.90 -10.22
N ALA A 50 -5.87 -8.80 -9.73
CA ALA A 50 -7.32 -8.59 -9.73
C ALA A 50 -7.93 -8.63 -11.14
N ILE A 51 -7.24 -8.09 -12.15
CA ILE A 51 -7.66 -8.18 -13.55
C ILE A 51 -7.54 -9.62 -14.07
N ALA A 52 -6.42 -10.29 -13.80
CA ALA A 52 -6.17 -11.65 -14.27
C ALA A 52 -7.16 -12.67 -13.67
N MET A 53 -7.62 -12.43 -12.44
CA MET A 53 -8.58 -13.26 -11.71
C MET A 53 -10.04 -12.81 -11.87
N ASP A 54 -10.31 -11.80 -12.70
CA ASP A 54 -11.63 -11.21 -12.92
C ASP A 54 -12.36 -10.83 -11.60
N ILE A 55 -11.61 -10.23 -10.67
CA ILE A 55 -12.13 -9.81 -9.37
C ILE A 55 -13.05 -8.61 -9.54
N ALA A 56 -14.27 -8.69 -9.02
CA ALA A 56 -15.23 -7.60 -9.12
C ALA A 56 -14.95 -6.42 -8.15
N ARG A 57 -14.33 -6.69 -6.99
CA ARG A 57 -14.12 -5.69 -5.93
C ARG A 57 -12.83 -5.91 -5.14
N VAL A 58 -12.11 -4.83 -4.90
CA VAL A 58 -10.94 -4.74 -4.02
C VAL A 58 -11.27 -3.79 -2.84
N VAL A 59 -10.94 -4.20 -1.61
CA VAL A 59 -11.06 -3.34 -0.43
C VAL A 59 -9.71 -3.22 0.24
N LEU A 60 -9.26 -1.99 0.49
CA LEU A 60 -8.00 -1.68 1.14
C LEU A 60 -8.28 -1.06 2.52
N ASP A 61 -7.53 -1.48 3.54
CA ASP A 61 -7.49 -0.74 4.82
C ASP A 61 -6.78 0.62 4.57
N PRO A 62 -7.44 1.77 4.80
CA PRO A 62 -6.85 3.07 4.52
C PRO A 62 -5.66 3.37 5.41
N ILE A 63 -4.64 3.94 4.79
CA ILE A 63 -3.65 4.76 5.46
C ILE A 63 -3.84 6.16 4.86
N ASP A 64 -4.44 7.07 5.61
CA ASP A 64 -4.99 8.34 5.10
C ASP A 64 -4.01 9.11 4.19
N SER A 65 -2.73 9.14 4.55
CA SER A 65 -1.67 9.86 3.81
C SER A 65 -1.27 9.23 2.46
N VAL A 66 -1.77 8.04 2.13
CA VAL A 66 -1.42 7.33 0.89
C VAL A 66 -2.62 6.87 0.07
N VAL A 67 -3.86 7.18 0.49
CA VAL A 67 -5.09 6.78 -0.22
C VAL A 67 -5.06 7.21 -1.70
N ASP A 68 -4.73 8.47 -1.99
CA ASP A 68 -4.68 8.97 -3.37
C ASP A 68 -3.51 8.38 -4.18
N ARG A 69 -2.41 8.00 -3.51
CA ARG A 69 -1.33 7.26 -4.15
C ARG A 69 -1.74 5.84 -4.48
N ASP A 70 -2.46 5.16 -3.59
CA ASP A 70 -3.01 3.84 -3.87
C ASP A 70 -3.92 3.86 -5.09
N ARG A 71 -4.82 4.84 -5.19
CA ARG A 71 -5.67 5.04 -6.38
C ARG A 71 -4.83 5.20 -7.65
N SER A 72 -3.81 6.03 -7.59
CA SER A 72 -2.89 6.26 -8.72
C SER A 72 -2.15 4.98 -9.12
N TRP A 73 -1.71 4.17 -8.15
CA TRP A 73 -1.04 2.89 -8.39
C TRP A 73 -1.99 1.81 -8.90
N LEU A 74 -3.25 1.77 -8.46
CA LEU A 74 -4.26 0.87 -9.02
C LEU A 74 -4.47 1.16 -10.51
N ILE A 75 -4.60 2.45 -10.88
CA ILE A 75 -4.71 2.89 -12.28
C ILE A 75 -3.46 2.50 -13.07
N GLN A 76 -2.27 2.74 -12.50
CA GLN A 76 -1.02 2.37 -13.16
C GLN A 76 -0.92 0.85 -13.39
N GLY A 77 -1.24 0.03 -12.38
CA GLY A 77 -1.23 -1.42 -12.51
C GLY A 77 -2.22 -1.94 -13.55
N ALA A 78 -3.41 -1.31 -13.64
CA ALA A 78 -4.38 -1.63 -14.68
C ALA A 78 -3.84 -1.31 -16.10
N ARG A 79 -3.17 -0.17 -16.27
CA ARG A 79 -2.52 0.22 -17.54
C ARG A 79 -1.40 -0.73 -17.93
N GLU A 80 -0.58 -1.14 -16.95
CA GLU A 80 0.46 -2.15 -17.14
C GLU A 80 -0.14 -3.51 -17.57
N ALA A 81 -1.38 -3.82 -17.16
CA ALA A 81 -2.15 -4.98 -17.62
C ALA A 81 -2.96 -4.75 -18.91
N GLY A 82 -2.73 -3.64 -19.62
CA GLY A 82 -3.42 -3.35 -20.89
C GLY A 82 -4.85 -2.84 -20.75
N ARG A 83 -5.26 -2.38 -19.56
CA ARG A 83 -6.57 -1.77 -19.32
C ARG A 83 -6.44 -0.24 -19.13
N PRO A 84 -7.35 0.58 -19.68
CA PRO A 84 -7.26 2.05 -19.52
C PRO A 84 -7.51 2.51 -18.08
N ALA A 85 -8.26 1.72 -17.31
CA ALA A 85 -8.60 1.93 -15.90
C ALA A 85 -8.87 0.56 -15.22
N PRO A 86 -8.89 0.48 -13.88
CA PRO A 86 -9.28 -0.73 -13.17
C PRO A 86 -10.70 -1.16 -13.55
N PRO A 87 -10.92 -2.38 -14.08
CA PRO A 87 -12.25 -2.88 -14.45
C PRO A 87 -13.04 -3.44 -13.24
N PHE A 88 -12.63 -3.07 -12.03
CA PHE A 88 -13.18 -3.56 -10.76
C PHE A 88 -13.47 -2.38 -9.82
N ALA A 89 -14.44 -2.56 -8.92
CA ALA A 89 -14.68 -1.59 -7.87
C ALA A 89 -13.52 -1.60 -6.86
N TYR A 90 -13.05 -0.45 -6.41
CA TYR A 90 -12.06 -0.38 -5.33
C TYR A 90 -12.47 0.63 -4.28
N HIS A 91 -12.34 0.22 -3.01
CA HIS A 91 -12.73 1.02 -1.86
C HIS A 91 -11.62 1.03 -0.82
N HIS A 92 -11.55 2.12 -0.08
CA HIS A 92 -10.80 2.21 1.15
C HIS A 92 -11.79 2.20 2.32
N GLN A 93 -11.75 1.17 3.15
CA GLN A 93 -12.68 0.99 4.26
C GLN A 93 -11.91 0.58 5.51
N LYS A 94 -12.29 1.11 6.67
CA LYS A 94 -11.74 0.70 7.96
C LYS A 94 -12.29 -0.66 8.36
N ARG A 95 -11.60 -1.35 9.26
CA ARG A 95 -12.00 -2.68 9.78
C ARG A 95 -13.43 -2.79 10.31
N HIS A 96 -13.99 -1.71 10.84
CA HIS A 96 -15.38 -1.71 11.32
C HIS A 96 -16.41 -1.53 10.20
N GLU A 97 -15.99 -1.04 9.02
CA GLU A 97 -16.83 -0.85 7.83
C GLU A 97 -16.79 -2.08 6.92
N GLU A 98 -15.66 -2.79 6.86
CA GLU A 98 -15.52 -4.07 6.18
C GLU A 98 -14.84 -5.10 7.12
N PRO A 99 -15.63 -5.90 7.87
CA PRO A 99 -15.08 -6.84 8.83
C PRO A 99 -14.10 -7.84 8.22
N LEU A 100 -14.26 -8.25 6.95
CA LEU A 100 -13.40 -9.29 6.34
C LEU A 100 -11.94 -8.86 6.13
N LEU A 101 -11.61 -7.57 6.29
CA LEU A 101 -10.23 -7.09 6.23
C LEU A 101 -9.31 -7.80 7.24
N TRP A 102 -9.84 -8.34 8.34
CA TRP A 102 -9.05 -9.10 9.33
C TRP A 102 -8.31 -10.31 8.71
N ILE A 103 -8.84 -10.89 7.63
CA ILE A 103 -8.23 -12.04 6.95
C ILE A 103 -6.86 -11.68 6.39
N ALA A 104 -6.76 -10.52 5.72
CA ALA A 104 -5.51 -10.06 5.13
C ALA A 104 -4.44 -9.80 6.20
N ASP A 105 -4.83 -9.27 7.37
CA ASP A 105 -3.92 -9.11 8.50
C ASP A 105 -3.46 -10.42 9.10
N ALA A 106 -4.37 -11.39 9.24
CA ALA A 106 -4.04 -12.72 9.75
C ALA A 106 -2.99 -13.40 8.86
N VAL A 107 -3.16 -13.29 7.53
CA VAL A 107 -2.19 -13.77 6.54
C VAL A 107 -0.86 -13.03 6.66
N GLY A 108 -0.88 -11.69 6.72
CA GLY A 108 0.33 -10.89 6.86
C GLY A 108 1.10 -11.18 8.15
N TRP A 109 0.39 -11.38 9.26
CA TRP A 109 0.97 -11.77 10.54
C TRP A 109 1.57 -13.18 10.49
N ALA A 110 0.85 -14.16 9.93
CA ALA A 110 1.33 -15.52 9.80
C ALA A 110 2.62 -15.59 8.95
N TRP A 111 2.65 -14.84 7.85
CA TRP A 111 3.82 -14.69 6.99
C TRP A 111 5.02 -14.11 7.76
N ALA A 112 4.82 -13.01 8.49
CA ALA A 112 5.87 -12.35 9.28
C ALA A 112 6.36 -13.22 10.45
N ARG A 113 5.48 -14.02 11.06
CA ARG A 113 5.82 -14.91 12.17
C ARG A 113 6.71 -16.08 11.75
N GLY A 114 6.60 -16.57 10.50
CA GLY A 114 7.47 -17.61 9.98
C GLY A 114 7.07 -19.05 10.35
N GLY A 115 7.97 -20.00 10.08
CA GLY A 115 7.80 -21.41 10.45
C GLY A 115 6.54 -22.05 9.86
N LYS A 116 5.84 -22.87 10.66
CA LYS A 116 4.60 -23.54 10.27
C LYS A 116 3.49 -22.58 9.84
N LEU A 117 3.45 -21.38 10.42
CA LEU A 117 2.43 -20.39 10.11
C LEU A 117 2.64 -19.77 8.72
N ARG A 118 3.89 -19.47 8.36
CA ARG A 118 4.22 -19.01 7.00
C ARG A 118 3.92 -20.10 5.97
N ALA A 119 4.34 -21.34 6.25
CA ALA A 119 4.05 -22.47 5.37
C ALA A 119 2.54 -22.66 5.14
N ALA A 120 1.71 -22.38 6.15
CA ALA A 120 0.26 -22.50 6.06
C ALA A 120 -0.40 -21.45 5.14
N VAL A 121 0.25 -20.31 4.91
CA VAL A 121 -0.28 -19.22 4.06
C VAL A 121 0.51 -19.01 2.77
N ASP A 122 1.55 -19.81 2.54
CA ASP A 122 2.47 -19.64 1.41
C ASP A 122 1.75 -19.67 0.06
N SER A 123 0.79 -20.58 -0.10
CA SER A 123 0.01 -20.73 -1.34
C SER A 123 -0.94 -19.57 -1.64
N VAL A 124 -1.20 -18.68 -0.67
CA VAL A 124 -2.09 -17.52 -0.82
C VAL A 124 -1.34 -16.19 -0.74
N VAL A 125 0.00 -16.22 -0.69
CA VAL A 125 0.85 -15.03 -0.65
C VAL A 125 1.68 -14.92 -1.92
N THR A 126 1.56 -13.79 -2.61
CA THR A 126 2.49 -13.40 -3.68
C THR A 126 3.52 -12.43 -3.12
N VAL A 127 4.82 -12.75 -3.27
CA VAL A 127 5.91 -11.84 -2.93
C VAL A 127 6.25 -10.97 -4.13
N VAL A 128 6.42 -9.67 -3.91
CA VAL A 128 6.81 -8.70 -4.94
C VAL A 128 8.19 -8.17 -4.62
N ASP A 129 9.15 -8.41 -5.51
CA ASP A 129 10.54 -7.99 -5.33
C ASP A 129 10.72 -6.47 -5.52
N LEU A 130 11.75 -5.92 -4.84
CA LEU A 130 12.10 -4.50 -4.83
C LEU A 130 13.28 -4.15 -5.75
#